data_AF-A0A350HYH5-F1
#
_entry.id   AF-A0A350HYH5-F1
#
_cell.length_a   1.000
_cell.length_b   1.000
_cell.length_c   1.000
_cell.angle_alpha   90.00
_cell.angle_beta   90.00
_cell.angle_gamma   90.00
#
_symmetry.space_group_name_H-M   'P 1'
#
loop_
_entity.id
_entity.type
_entity.pdbx_description
1 polymer ?
#
loop_
_entity_poly.entity_id
_entity_poly.type
_entity_poly.pdbx_seq_one_letter_code
_entity_poly.pdbx_strand_id
1 'polypeptide(L)'
;MTALQRFSTIHLVQRISCVVSFCLMTCGWAQSIEQLTERQQNRLEEATERLKTLRLEIRDQQIPMGKKLADLRYETDGKERLLKERQRLRDRSSLSLEQLESQVAAGKKELDYIADNLINEFESSFKAALSPGEISTFGEDLRQLDLLLEQTESTETEKLSASMQQIADSLDRIDGLLAGKRYPGSALDPEGKQLAGSFIQVWPLLYFISESKDTVGWVEETRTLKPKMRSIGSSEVKAIQNLSETGIGLLPVDPTLGDAVAFAETKESWQEHFK
;
A
#
# COMPACT_ATOMS: atom_id res chain seq x y z
N MET A 1 -161.68 20.01 5.31
CA MET A 1 -161.54 21.43 5.69
C MET A 1 -160.08 21.67 6.06
N THR A 2 -159.38 22.44 5.22
CA THR A 2 -158.15 23.23 5.46
C THR A 2 -157.22 22.83 6.63
N ALA A 3 -156.06 22.23 6.32
CA ALA A 3 -154.74 22.45 6.97
C ALA A 3 -153.73 21.29 6.72
N LEU A 4 -153.53 20.81 5.48
CA LEU A 4 -152.68 19.64 5.19
C LEU A 4 -151.70 19.80 4.01
N GLN A 5 -151.04 20.96 3.87
CA GLN A 5 -150.09 21.19 2.77
C GLN A 5 -148.77 21.90 3.13
N ARG A 6 -148.28 21.83 4.38
CA ARG A 6 -147.02 22.49 4.78
C ARG A 6 -145.86 21.59 5.23
N PHE A 7 -145.98 20.27 5.16
CA PHE A 7 -144.96 19.37 5.72
C PHE A 7 -143.96 18.74 4.73
N SER A 8 -143.99 19.10 3.44
CA SER A 8 -143.18 18.43 2.39
C SER A 8 -141.93 19.19 1.90
N THR A 9 -141.66 20.41 2.37
CA THR A 9 -140.60 21.28 1.79
C THR A 9 -139.29 21.36 2.57
N ILE A 10 -139.20 20.78 3.77
CA ILE A 10 -138.04 20.99 4.65
C ILE A 10 -136.90 19.97 4.39
N HIS A 11 -137.19 18.76 3.90
CA HIS A 11 -136.16 17.74 3.68
C HIS A 11 -135.35 17.85 2.36
N LEU A 12 -135.77 18.72 1.43
CA LEU A 12 -135.10 18.88 0.13
C LEU A 12 -133.91 19.86 0.18
N VAL A 13 -133.95 20.86 1.06
CA VAL A 13 -132.93 21.93 1.13
C VAL A 13 -131.63 21.43 1.81
N GLN A 14 -131.73 20.47 2.74
CA GLN A 14 -130.59 20.00 3.52
C GLN A 14 -129.68 19.01 2.76
N ARG A 15 -130.14 18.44 1.63
CA ARG A 15 -129.31 17.56 0.78
C ARG A 15 -128.50 18.31 -0.29
N ILE A 16 -128.88 19.54 -0.63
CA ILE A 16 -128.18 20.36 -1.63
C ILE A 16 -126.95 21.06 -1.03
N SER A 17 -126.95 21.36 0.27
CA SER A 17 -125.82 22.04 0.94
C SER A 17 -124.56 21.17 1.11
N CYS A 18 -124.66 19.84 1.15
CA CYS A 18 -123.50 18.98 1.36
C CYS A 18 -122.69 18.68 0.09
N VAL A 19 -123.28 18.80 -1.10
CA VAL A 19 -122.57 18.52 -2.37
C VAL A 19 -121.70 19.70 -2.80
N VAL A 20 -122.06 20.93 -2.42
CA VAL A 20 -121.29 22.14 -2.78
C VAL A 20 -120.01 22.28 -1.92
N SER A 21 -120.01 21.77 -0.68
CA SER A 21 -118.83 21.87 0.20
C SER A 21 -117.71 20.87 -0.12
N PHE A 22 -117.99 19.81 -0.89
CA PHE A 22 -116.98 18.80 -1.25
C PHE A 22 -116.27 19.12 -2.58
N CYS A 23 -116.68 20.16 -3.31
CA CYS A 23 -116.08 20.53 -4.60
C CYS A 23 -115.06 21.68 -4.51
N LEU A 24 -114.86 22.29 -3.34
CA LEU A 24 -113.91 23.39 -3.13
C LEU A 24 -112.59 22.96 -2.47
N MET A 25 -112.38 21.66 -2.24
CA MET A 25 -111.21 21.14 -1.51
C MET A 25 -110.30 20.22 -2.37
N THR A 26 -110.19 20.48 -3.67
CA THR A 26 -109.23 19.79 -4.56
C THR A 26 -108.42 20.72 -5.47
N CYS A 27 -108.49 22.05 -5.30
CA CYS A 27 -107.74 23.01 -6.14
C CYS A 27 -106.62 23.74 -5.38
N GLY A 28 -106.00 23.08 -4.40
CA GLY A 28 -104.95 23.65 -3.52
C GLY A 28 -103.52 23.14 -3.77
N TRP A 29 -103.28 22.39 -4.85
CA TRP A 29 -101.95 21.90 -5.23
C TRP A 29 -101.70 22.12 -6.72
N ALA A 30 -101.84 23.37 -7.14
CA ALA A 30 -101.24 23.86 -8.38
C ALA A 30 -100.25 24.97 -8.00
N GLN A 31 -99.26 24.64 -7.13
CA GLN A 31 -97.99 25.35 -7.22
C GLN A 31 -97.46 25.01 -8.61
N SER A 32 -97.52 26.01 -9.48
CA SER A 32 -97.33 25.91 -10.92
C SER A 32 -96.12 25.05 -11.29
N ILE A 33 -96.38 24.00 -12.07
CA ILE A 33 -95.36 23.22 -12.79
C ILE A 33 -94.37 24.18 -13.50
N GLU A 34 -94.88 25.33 -13.96
CA GLU A 34 -94.16 26.45 -14.56
C GLU A 34 -93.05 27.04 -13.66
N GLN A 35 -93.32 27.33 -12.38
CA GLN A 35 -92.30 27.80 -11.42
C GLN A 35 -91.27 26.73 -11.06
N LEU A 36 -91.65 25.44 -11.10
CA LEU A 36 -90.72 24.33 -10.89
C LEU A 36 -89.82 24.13 -12.10
N THR A 37 -90.35 24.24 -13.32
CA THR A 37 -89.55 24.18 -14.54
C THR A 37 -88.58 25.35 -14.65
N GLU A 38 -89.00 26.55 -14.27
CA GLU A 38 -88.16 27.75 -14.27
C GLU A 38 -87.04 27.67 -13.22
N ARG A 39 -87.31 27.17 -12.01
CA ARG A 39 -86.27 26.91 -11.00
C ARG A 39 -85.27 25.83 -11.41
N GLN A 40 -85.72 24.79 -12.11
CA GLN A 40 -84.83 23.74 -12.63
C GLN A 40 -83.98 24.26 -13.79
N GLN A 41 -84.55 25.09 -14.67
CA GLN A 41 -83.80 25.78 -15.73
C GLN A 41 -82.75 26.73 -15.15
N ASN A 42 -83.12 27.58 -14.18
CA ASN A 42 -82.17 28.49 -13.54
C ASN A 42 -81.05 27.75 -12.80
N ARG A 43 -81.34 26.61 -12.13
CA ARG A 43 -80.32 25.77 -11.50
C ARG A 43 -79.40 25.10 -12.51
N LEU A 44 -79.94 24.67 -13.66
CA LEU A 44 -79.15 24.15 -14.78
C LEU A 44 -78.25 25.23 -15.35
N GLU A 45 -78.77 26.44 -15.59
CA GLU A 45 -77.99 27.58 -16.05
C GLU A 45 -76.88 27.93 -15.06
N GLU A 46 -77.20 28.08 -13.78
CA GLU A 46 -76.22 28.37 -12.73
C GLU A 46 -75.17 27.26 -12.60
N ALA A 47 -75.55 25.98 -12.69
CA ALA A 47 -74.60 24.87 -12.70
C ALA A 47 -73.71 24.87 -13.95
N THR A 48 -74.25 25.24 -15.12
CA THR A 48 -73.46 25.36 -16.35
C THR A 48 -72.50 26.55 -16.31
N GLU A 49 -72.88 27.67 -15.70
CA GLU A 49 -72.00 28.81 -15.45
C GLU A 49 -70.90 28.49 -14.44
N ARG A 50 -71.24 27.85 -13.32
CA ARG A 50 -70.26 27.36 -12.34
C ARG A 50 -69.27 26.37 -12.97
N LEU A 51 -69.75 25.45 -13.81
CA LEU A 51 -68.88 24.51 -14.50
C LEU A 51 -67.99 25.20 -15.55
N LYS A 52 -68.50 26.22 -16.26
CA LYS A 52 -67.71 27.04 -17.19
C LYS A 52 -66.62 27.82 -16.46
N THR A 53 -66.95 28.48 -15.36
CA THR A 53 -65.99 29.25 -14.54
C THR A 53 -64.93 28.33 -13.93
N LEU A 54 -65.30 27.18 -13.37
CA LEU A 54 -64.34 26.20 -12.86
C LEU A 54 -63.40 25.68 -13.96
N ARG A 55 -63.94 25.42 -15.16
CA ARG A 55 -63.13 25.00 -16.31
C ARG A 55 -62.13 26.07 -16.75
N LEU A 56 -62.50 27.34 -16.68
CA LEU A 56 -61.60 28.46 -16.96
C LEU A 56 -60.50 28.56 -15.91
N GLU A 57 -60.85 28.49 -14.63
CA GLU A 57 -59.88 28.55 -13.53
C GLU A 57 -58.89 27.37 -13.56
N ILE A 58 -59.38 26.15 -13.82
CA ILE A 58 -58.52 24.97 -14.01
C ILE A 58 -57.56 25.19 -15.18
N ARG A 59 -58.05 25.74 -16.29
CA ARG A 59 -57.23 26.00 -17.47
C ARG A 59 -56.16 27.05 -17.19
N ASP A 60 -56.52 28.11 -16.46
CA ASP A 60 -55.63 29.20 -16.08
C ASP A 60 -54.55 28.74 -15.10
N GLN A 61 -54.82 27.75 -14.26
CA GLN A 61 -53.85 27.16 -13.32
C GLN A 61 -52.99 26.04 -13.94
N GLN A 62 -53.52 25.28 -14.90
CA GLN A 62 -52.80 24.17 -15.54
C GLN A 62 -51.53 24.62 -16.27
N ILE A 63 -51.61 25.72 -17.03
CA ILE A 63 -50.46 26.25 -17.78
C ILE A 63 -49.29 26.66 -16.85
N PRO A 64 -49.49 27.50 -15.81
CA PRO A 64 -48.41 27.89 -14.91
C PRO A 64 -47.92 26.73 -14.03
N MET A 65 -48.78 25.79 -13.62
CA MET A 65 -48.32 24.58 -12.93
C MET A 65 -47.46 23.69 -13.83
N GLY A 66 -47.84 23.52 -15.09
CA GLY A 66 -47.06 22.79 -16.08
C GLY A 66 -45.68 23.41 -16.32
N LYS A 67 -45.60 24.75 -16.38
CA LYS A 67 -44.31 25.47 -16.46
C LYS A 67 -43.44 25.22 -15.24
N LYS A 68 -43.98 25.42 -14.02
CA LYS A 68 -43.24 25.15 -12.77
C LYS A 68 -42.75 23.71 -12.68
N LEU A 69 -43.57 22.76 -13.11
CA LEU A 69 -43.20 21.34 -13.14
C LEU A 69 -42.09 21.07 -14.16
N ALA A 70 -42.14 21.70 -15.34
CA ALA A 70 -41.08 21.61 -16.34
C ALA A 70 -39.76 22.22 -15.82
N ASP A 71 -39.82 23.38 -15.19
CA ASP A 71 -38.66 24.05 -14.60
C ASP A 71 -38.03 23.21 -13.48
N LEU A 72 -38.85 22.70 -12.55
CA LEU A 72 -38.38 21.81 -11.48
C LEU A 72 -37.78 20.51 -12.01
N ARG A 73 -38.36 19.94 -13.08
CA ARG A 73 -37.79 18.76 -13.76
C ARG A 73 -36.44 19.08 -14.37
N TYR A 74 -36.34 20.21 -15.07
CA TYR A 74 -35.08 20.66 -15.65
C TYR A 74 -33.99 20.87 -14.57
N GLU A 75 -34.34 21.49 -13.44
CA GLU A 75 -33.42 21.65 -12.31
C GLU A 75 -33.01 20.31 -11.70
N THR A 76 -33.95 19.39 -11.54
CA THR A 76 -33.68 18.05 -10.99
C THR A 76 -32.75 17.26 -11.91
N ASP A 77 -33.03 17.26 -13.21
CA ASP A 77 -32.16 16.64 -14.23
C ASP A 77 -30.75 17.25 -14.22
N GLY A 78 -30.66 18.58 -14.06
CA GLY A 78 -29.39 19.29 -13.91
C GLY A 78 -28.62 18.85 -12.68
N LYS A 79 -29.28 18.77 -11.51
CA LYS A 79 -28.68 18.30 -10.26
C LYS A 79 -28.24 16.84 -10.33
N GLU A 80 -29.03 15.97 -10.97
CA GLU A 80 -28.66 14.57 -11.17
C GLU A 80 -27.41 14.41 -12.05
N ARG A 81 -27.27 15.23 -13.10
CA ARG A 81 -26.07 15.23 -13.95
C ARG A 81 -24.83 15.65 -13.16
N LEU A 82 -24.93 16.74 -12.39
CA LEU A 82 -23.84 17.22 -11.54
C LEU A 82 -23.45 16.19 -10.48
N LEU A 83 -24.42 15.50 -9.88
CA LEU A 83 -24.17 14.43 -8.92
C LEU A 83 -23.42 13.26 -9.56
N LYS A 84 -23.86 12.80 -10.74
CA LYS A 84 -23.17 11.72 -11.48
C LYS A 84 -21.74 12.10 -11.87
N GLU A 85 -21.52 13.34 -12.30
CA GLU A 85 -20.18 13.84 -12.62
C GLU A 85 -19.27 13.87 -11.38
N ARG A 86 -19.77 14.41 -10.27
CA ARG A 86 -19.03 14.45 -8.99
C ARG A 86 -18.71 13.06 -8.45
N GLN A 87 -19.65 12.11 -8.58
CA GLN A 87 -19.42 10.71 -8.23
C GLN A 87 -18.29 10.12 -9.09
N ARG A 88 -18.33 10.29 -10.42
CA ARG A 88 -17.25 9.81 -11.30
C ARG A 88 -15.89 10.39 -10.97
N LEU A 89 -15.83 11.69 -10.67
CA LEU A 89 -14.58 12.36 -10.26
C LEU A 89 -14.04 11.80 -8.94
N ARG A 90 -14.92 11.61 -7.95
CA ARG A 90 -14.57 11.00 -6.67
C ARG A 90 -14.05 9.57 -6.86
N ASP A 91 -14.78 8.76 -7.63
CA ASP A 91 -14.43 7.35 -7.84
C ASP A 91 -13.11 7.22 -8.61
N ARG A 92 -12.83 8.13 -9.56
CA ARG A 92 -11.51 8.23 -10.20
C ARG A 92 -10.42 8.63 -9.19
N SER A 93 -10.68 9.60 -8.33
CA SER A 93 -9.73 10.04 -7.31
C SER A 93 -9.41 8.94 -6.31
N SER A 94 -10.40 8.14 -5.89
CA SER A 94 -10.18 7.02 -4.98
C SER A 94 -9.34 5.93 -5.63
N LEU A 95 -9.60 5.60 -6.89
CA LEU A 95 -8.77 4.64 -7.64
C LEU A 95 -7.32 5.12 -7.79
N SER A 96 -7.10 6.41 -8.10
CA SER A 96 -5.75 6.95 -8.19
C SER A 96 -5.03 6.98 -6.85
N LEU A 97 -5.76 7.21 -5.75
CA LEU A 97 -5.20 7.22 -4.41
C LEU A 97 -4.81 5.81 -3.98
N GLU A 98 -5.68 4.81 -4.20
CA GLU A 98 -5.37 3.40 -3.94
C GLU A 98 -4.16 2.93 -4.76
N GLN A 99 -4.06 3.34 -6.02
CA GLN A 99 -2.89 3.06 -6.85
C GLN A 99 -1.62 3.69 -6.28
N LEU A 100 -1.68 4.95 -5.84
CA LEU A 100 -0.53 5.65 -5.25
C LEU A 100 -0.12 5.03 -3.92
N GLU A 101 -1.08 4.67 -3.05
CA GLU A 101 -0.83 3.96 -1.81
C GLU A 101 -0.15 2.60 -2.05
N SER A 102 -0.63 1.86 -3.05
CA SER A 102 -0.01 0.60 -3.48
C SER A 102 1.43 0.81 -3.98
N GLN A 103 1.69 1.85 -4.76
CA GLN A 103 3.05 2.18 -5.22
C GLN A 103 3.97 2.56 -4.07
N VAL A 104 3.49 3.39 -3.12
CA VAL A 104 4.26 3.76 -1.93
C VAL A 104 4.53 2.53 -1.06
N ALA A 105 3.55 1.65 -0.88
CA ALA A 105 3.72 0.42 -0.12
C ALA A 105 4.69 -0.55 -0.79
N ALA A 106 4.66 -0.67 -2.13
CA ALA A 106 5.62 -1.46 -2.88
C ALA A 106 7.04 -0.89 -2.76
N GLY A 107 7.19 0.43 -2.95
CA GLY A 107 8.49 1.10 -2.80
C GLY A 107 9.07 0.98 -1.38
N LYS A 108 8.22 1.05 -0.34
CA LYS A 108 8.66 0.77 1.04
C LYS A 108 9.20 -0.65 1.19
N LYS A 109 8.47 -1.66 0.68
CA LYS A 109 8.93 -3.06 0.73
C LYS A 109 10.26 -3.27 -0.02
N GLU A 110 10.45 -2.58 -1.14
CA GLU A 110 11.72 -2.64 -1.89
C GLU A 110 12.87 -2.03 -1.06
N LEU A 111 12.63 -0.88 -0.42
CA LEU A 111 13.62 -0.26 0.47
C LEU A 111 13.94 -1.15 1.66
N ASP A 112 12.93 -1.72 2.32
CA ASP A 112 13.11 -2.65 3.45
C ASP A 112 13.94 -3.87 3.01
N TYR A 113 13.66 -4.42 1.82
CA TYR A 113 14.44 -5.55 1.28
C TYR A 113 15.90 -5.18 1.03
N ILE A 114 16.17 -4.01 0.46
CA ILE A 114 17.55 -3.54 0.21
C ILE A 114 18.26 -3.29 1.54
N ALA A 115 17.63 -2.55 2.46
CA ALA A 115 18.23 -2.14 3.72
C ALA A 115 18.48 -3.31 4.67
N ASP A 116 17.48 -4.17 4.87
CA ASP A 116 17.53 -5.21 5.91
C ASP A 116 18.10 -6.54 5.40
N ASN A 117 17.94 -6.87 4.12
CA ASN A 117 18.38 -8.16 3.59
C ASN A 117 19.64 -8.03 2.75
N LEU A 118 19.62 -7.22 1.69
CA LEU A 118 20.71 -7.18 0.71
C LEU A 118 22.00 -6.59 1.30
N ILE A 119 21.89 -5.49 2.05
CA ILE A 119 23.05 -4.86 2.69
C ILE A 119 23.66 -5.78 3.75
N ASN A 120 22.83 -6.41 4.58
CA ASN A 120 23.32 -7.34 5.62
C ASN A 120 23.97 -8.59 5.03
N GLU A 121 23.42 -9.14 3.94
CA GLU A 121 24.04 -10.25 3.21
C GLU A 121 25.39 -9.85 2.62
N PHE A 122 25.46 -8.66 2.00
CA PHE A 122 26.70 -8.10 1.49
C PHE A 122 27.74 -7.92 2.61
N GLU A 123 27.35 -7.34 3.75
CA GLU A 123 28.25 -7.09 4.87
C GLU A 123 28.82 -8.39 5.43
N SER A 124 27.96 -9.40 5.64
CA SER A 124 28.37 -10.73 6.08
C SER A 124 29.35 -11.39 5.11
N SER A 125 29.04 -11.30 3.80
CA SER A 125 29.91 -11.80 2.73
C SER A 125 31.25 -11.05 2.68
N PHE A 126 31.23 -9.72 2.84
CA PHE A 126 32.42 -8.88 2.88
C PHE A 126 33.31 -9.25 4.07
N LYS A 127 32.75 -9.34 5.28
CA LYS A 127 33.45 -9.78 6.50
C LYS A 127 34.09 -11.16 6.32
N ALA A 128 33.38 -12.09 5.69
CA ALA A 128 33.88 -13.43 5.41
C ALA A 128 35.01 -13.47 4.36
N ALA A 129 35.05 -12.49 3.45
CA ALA A 129 36.05 -12.38 2.39
C ALA A 129 37.32 -11.60 2.79
N LEU A 130 37.39 -11.07 4.02
CA LEU A 130 38.57 -10.36 4.52
C LEU A 130 39.66 -11.34 4.92
N SER A 131 40.88 -11.08 4.45
CA SER A 131 42.04 -11.86 4.87
C SER A 131 42.38 -11.58 6.34
N PRO A 132 43.04 -12.51 7.07
CA PRO A 132 43.51 -12.25 8.43
C PRO A 132 44.37 -10.99 8.60
N GLY A 133 45.07 -10.55 7.56
CA GLY A 133 45.84 -9.31 7.57
C GLY A 133 44.98 -8.06 7.39
N GLU A 134 43.87 -8.17 6.67
CA GLU A 134 42.93 -7.07 6.44
C GLU A 134 42.04 -6.79 7.65
N ILE A 135 41.71 -7.83 8.44
CA ILE A 135 40.87 -7.70 9.64
C ILE A 135 41.45 -6.70 10.63
N SER A 136 42.78 -6.59 10.76
CA SER A 136 43.40 -5.61 11.67
C SER A 136 43.22 -4.16 11.22
N THR A 137 43.04 -3.94 9.90
CA THR A 137 42.90 -2.60 9.31
C THR A 137 41.44 -2.21 9.21
N PHE A 138 40.58 -3.08 8.69
CA PHE A 138 39.15 -2.80 8.49
C PHE A 138 38.28 -3.14 9.71
N GLY A 139 38.79 -3.92 10.67
CA GLY A 139 37.97 -4.45 11.76
C GLY A 139 37.39 -3.38 12.68
N GLU A 140 38.11 -2.27 12.89
CA GLU A 140 37.61 -1.17 13.73
C GLU A 140 36.52 -0.37 13.02
N ASP A 141 36.69 -0.07 11.72
CA ASP A 141 35.69 0.63 10.92
C ASP A 141 34.40 -0.19 10.79
N LEU A 142 34.53 -1.50 10.55
CA LEU A 142 33.40 -2.43 10.53
C LEU A 142 32.70 -2.53 11.88
N ARG A 143 33.45 -2.53 12.98
CA ARG A 143 32.89 -2.53 14.34
C ARG A 143 32.14 -1.24 14.63
N GLN A 144 32.63 -0.10 14.17
CA GLN A 144 31.93 1.18 14.31
C GLN A 144 30.65 1.20 13.49
N LEU A 145 30.68 0.63 12.29
CA LEU A 145 29.49 0.46 11.45
C LEU A 145 28.44 -0.43 12.13
N ASP A 146 28.84 -1.60 12.66
CA ASP A 146 27.94 -2.48 13.44
C ASP A 146 27.26 -1.70 14.58
N LEU A 147 28.04 -0.92 15.34
CA LEU A 147 27.51 -0.10 16.43
C LEU A 147 26.53 0.98 15.95
N LEU A 148 26.78 1.61 14.80
CA LEU A 148 25.89 2.63 14.22
C LEU A 148 24.57 2.00 13.73
N LEU A 149 24.63 0.79 13.19
CA LEU A 149 23.45 0.05 12.73
C LEU A 149 22.57 -0.41 13.90
N GLU A 150 23.17 -0.81 15.02
CA GLU A 150 22.46 -1.23 16.24
C GLU A 150 21.87 -0.07 17.06
N GLN A 151 22.43 1.15 16.91
CA GLN A 151 21.94 2.33 17.63
C GLN A 151 20.48 2.66 17.29
N THR A 152 19.68 2.94 18.31
CA THR A 152 18.27 3.35 18.18
C THR A 152 18.09 4.84 17.93
N GLU A 153 19.10 5.66 18.27
CA GLU A 153 19.07 7.11 18.07
C GLU A 153 19.50 7.54 16.66
N SER A 154 20.17 6.66 15.89
CA SER A 154 20.61 6.96 14.53
C SER A 154 19.45 6.91 13.54
N THR A 155 19.42 7.88 12.63
CA THR A 155 18.39 7.98 11.60
C THR A 155 18.57 6.88 10.54
N GLU A 156 17.47 6.42 9.92
CA GLU A 156 17.52 5.46 8.81
C GLU A 156 18.43 5.93 7.67
N THR A 157 18.46 7.25 7.42
CA THR A 157 19.32 7.87 6.41
C THR A 157 20.80 7.80 6.76
N GLU A 158 21.17 7.96 8.03
CA GLU A 158 22.55 7.83 8.48
C GLU A 158 23.03 6.38 8.35
N LYS A 159 22.20 5.42 8.80
CA LYS A 159 22.49 3.99 8.65
C LYS A 159 22.71 3.60 7.20
N LEU A 160 21.79 3.98 6.32
CA LEU A 160 21.89 3.72 4.88
C LEU A 160 23.15 4.37 4.28
N SER A 161 23.47 5.60 4.66
CA SER A 161 24.67 6.28 4.15
C SER A 161 25.96 5.60 4.56
N ALA A 162 26.07 5.15 5.82
CA ALA A 162 27.22 4.42 6.32
C ALA A 162 27.39 3.08 5.60
N SER A 163 26.31 2.34 5.39
CA SER A 163 26.33 1.09 4.61
C SER A 163 26.74 1.32 3.15
N MET A 164 26.27 2.39 2.51
CA MET A 164 26.67 2.74 1.15
C MET A 164 28.15 3.13 1.07
N GLN A 165 28.66 3.82 2.09
CA GLN A 165 30.08 4.14 2.18
C GLN A 165 30.93 2.87 2.33
N GLN A 166 30.50 1.89 3.13
CA GLN A 166 31.18 0.60 3.24
C GLN A 166 31.22 -0.15 1.90
N ILE A 167 30.15 -0.08 1.11
CA ILE A 167 30.14 -0.64 -0.25
C ILE A 167 31.17 0.08 -1.12
N ALA A 168 31.26 1.42 -1.05
CA ALA A 168 32.28 2.17 -1.77
C ALA A 168 33.71 1.78 -1.34
N ASP A 169 33.98 1.70 -0.05
CA ASP A 169 35.29 1.29 0.49
C ASP A 169 35.65 -0.14 0.06
N SER A 170 34.64 -1.02 -0.07
CA SER A 170 34.84 -2.37 -0.60
C SER A 170 35.25 -2.39 -2.08
N LEU A 171 34.79 -1.42 -2.87
CA LEU A 171 35.17 -1.28 -4.27
C LEU A 171 36.61 -0.77 -4.37
N ASP A 172 36.99 0.21 -3.55
CA ASP A 172 38.36 0.70 -3.45
C ASP A 172 39.33 -0.41 -2.98
N ARG A 173 38.87 -1.34 -2.13
CA ARG A 173 39.63 -2.54 -1.78
C ARG A 173 39.99 -3.38 -3.01
N ILE A 174 39.08 -3.56 -3.97
CA ILE A 174 39.33 -4.39 -5.16
C ILE A 174 40.53 -3.87 -5.95
N ASP A 175 40.62 -2.55 -6.16
CA ASP A 175 41.76 -1.93 -6.83
C ASP A 175 43.06 -2.17 -6.05
N GLY A 176 42.95 -2.10 -4.72
CA GLY A 176 44.06 -2.38 -3.82
C GLY A 176 44.51 -3.84 -3.75
N LEU A 177 43.67 -4.81 -4.12
CA LEU A 177 44.00 -6.24 -4.13
C LEU A 177 44.80 -6.66 -5.37
N LEU A 178 44.67 -5.90 -6.46
CA LEU A 178 45.47 -6.09 -7.67
C LEU A 178 46.95 -5.78 -7.41
N ALA A 179 47.21 -4.82 -6.52
CA ALA A 179 48.54 -4.55 -5.99
C ALA A 179 48.82 -5.42 -4.75
N GLY A 180 50.08 -5.81 -4.56
CA GLY A 180 50.49 -6.42 -3.30
C GLY A 180 50.40 -5.41 -2.16
N LYS A 181 49.75 -5.79 -1.05
CA LYS A 181 49.63 -4.98 0.16
C LYS A 181 50.37 -5.61 1.33
N ARG A 182 50.78 -4.76 2.28
CA ARG A 182 51.39 -5.19 3.54
C ARG A 182 50.55 -4.69 4.71
N TYR A 183 50.28 -5.58 5.65
CA TYR A 183 49.52 -5.28 6.85
C TYR A 183 50.30 -5.65 8.11
N PRO A 184 50.33 -4.81 9.16
CA PRO A 184 50.89 -5.20 10.44
C PRO A 184 49.97 -6.20 11.15
N GLY A 185 50.55 -7.14 11.89
CA GLY A 185 49.75 -8.06 12.71
C GLY A 185 50.56 -9.16 13.37
N SER A 186 49.85 -10.21 13.79
CA SER A 186 50.47 -11.35 14.47
C SER A 186 49.86 -12.67 14.02
N ALA A 187 50.68 -13.70 13.89
CA ALA A 187 50.26 -15.05 13.55
C ALA A 187 50.83 -16.08 14.52
N LEU A 188 50.25 -17.28 14.55
CA LEU A 188 50.74 -18.42 15.29
C LEU A 188 51.73 -19.21 14.43
N ASP A 189 52.92 -19.47 14.94
CA ASP A 189 53.89 -20.38 14.33
C ASP A 189 53.34 -21.83 14.28
N PRO A 190 53.89 -22.79 13.51
CA PRO A 190 53.45 -24.18 13.53
C PRO A 190 53.46 -24.82 14.92
N GLU A 191 54.32 -24.32 15.82
CA GLU A 191 54.40 -24.74 17.24
C GLU A 191 53.34 -24.08 18.15
N GLY A 192 52.49 -23.20 17.61
CA GLY A 192 51.41 -22.51 18.34
C GLY A 192 51.85 -21.26 19.11
N LYS A 193 53.08 -20.78 18.91
CA LYS A 193 53.58 -19.54 19.52
C LYS A 193 53.13 -18.32 18.71
N GLN A 194 52.56 -17.31 19.37
CA GLN A 194 52.20 -16.05 18.71
C GLN A 194 53.45 -15.20 18.45
N LEU A 195 53.64 -14.82 17.19
CA LEU A 195 54.72 -13.95 16.74
C LEU A 195 54.13 -12.67 16.16
N ALA A 196 54.71 -11.52 16.53
CA ALA A 196 54.42 -10.24 15.89
C ALA A 196 55.20 -10.11 14.58
N GLY A 197 54.63 -9.43 13.60
CA GLY A 197 55.24 -9.31 12.28
C GLY A 197 54.36 -8.56 11.29
N SER A 198 54.53 -8.91 10.02
CA SER A 198 53.78 -8.31 8.92
C SER A 198 53.25 -9.37 7.98
N PHE A 199 52.00 -9.19 7.57
CA PHE A 199 51.37 -9.91 6.49
C PHE A 199 51.70 -9.25 5.14
N ILE A 200 51.98 -10.06 4.14
CA ILE A 200 52.09 -9.64 2.74
C ILE A 200 50.97 -10.35 1.98
N GLN A 201 50.03 -9.59 1.47
CA GLN A 201 48.90 -10.08 0.69
C GLN A 201 49.15 -9.77 -0.79
N VAL A 202 49.18 -10.80 -1.61
CA VAL A 202 49.31 -10.69 -3.06
C VAL A 202 48.27 -11.62 -3.66
N TRP A 203 47.23 -11.06 -4.27
CA TRP A 203 46.07 -11.84 -4.68
C TRP A 203 45.44 -12.53 -3.41
N PRO A 204 44.74 -13.68 -3.43
CA PRO A 204 44.26 -14.39 -2.25
C PRO A 204 45.39 -15.10 -1.48
N LEU A 205 46.65 -14.94 -1.89
CA LEU A 205 47.78 -15.53 -1.18
C LEU A 205 48.24 -14.58 -0.08
N LEU A 206 48.39 -15.15 1.12
CA LEU A 206 48.80 -14.42 2.31
C LEU A 206 50.06 -15.06 2.90
N TYR A 207 51.10 -14.25 3.03
CA TYR A 207 52.38 -14.64 3.64
C TYR A 207 52.55 -13.87 4.94
N PHE A 208 53.26 -14.47 5.89
CA PHE A 208 53.63 -13.79 7.13
C PHE A 208 55.14 -13.82 7.33
N ILE A 209 55.68 -12.70 7.80
CA ILE A 209 57.07 -12.54 8.18
C ILE A 209 57.11 -12.00 9.59
N SER A 210 57.77 -12.73 10.49
CA SER A 210 58.03 -12.29 11.86
C SER A 210 58.90 -11.05 11.91
N GLU A 211 58.79 -10.27 12.98
CA GLU A 211 59.59 -9.06 13.18
C GLU A 211 61.10 -9.36 13.27
N SER A 212 61.49 -10.52 13.83
CA SER A 212 62.88 -10.97 13.83
C SER A 212 63.36 -11.46 12.45
N LYS A 213 62.45 -11.55 11.46
CA LYS A 213 62.67 -12.07 10.10
C LYS A 213 63.11 -13.53 10.02
N ASP A 214 63.21 -14.24 11.14
CA ASP A 214 63.66 -15.64 11.19
C ASP A 214 62.55 -16.61 10.76
N THR A 215 61.31 -16.31 11.13
CA THR A 215 60.13 -17.10 10.78
C THR A 215 59.39 -16.46 9.62
N VAL A 216 59.25 -17.22 8.53
CA VAL A 216 58.52 -16.84 7.31
C VAL A 216 57.69 -18.04 6.84
N GLY A 217 56.44 -17.80 6.49
CA GLY A 217 55.52 -18.88 6.15
C GLY A 217 54.27 -18.43 5.40
N TRP A 218 53.53 -19.42 4.91
CA TRP A 218 52.18 -19.23 4.38
C TRP A 218 51.21 -19.08 5.54
N VAL A 219 50.19 -18.25 5.37
CA VAL A 219 49.10 -18.18 6.33
C VAL A 219 48.01 -19.14 5.89
N GLU A 220 47.69 -20.11 6.75
CA GLU A 220 46.51 -20.96 6.56
C GLU A 220 45.26 -20.18 6.95
N GLU A 221 44.30 -20.13 6.03
CA GLU A 221 42.98 -19.59 6.30
C GLU A 221 42.19 -20.60 7.16
N THR A 222 42.39 -20.48 8.48
CA THR A 222 41.69 -21.31 9.46
C THR A 222 40.53 -20.52 10.04
N ARG A 223 39.40 -21.19 10.35
CA ARG A 223 38.26 -20.59 11.10
C ARG A 223 38.59 -20.19 12.55
N THR A 224 39.87 -20.19 12.93
CA THR A 224 40.33 -19.82 14.28
C THR A 224 40.50 -18.32 14.39
N LEU A 225 40.28 -17.77 15.60
CA LEU A 225 40.46 -16.33 15.91
C LEU A 225 41.87 -15.79 15.62
N LYS A 226 42.86 -16.66 15.40
CA LYS A 226 44.24 -16.28 15.08
C LYS A 226 44.72 -17.02 13.84
N PRO A 227 45.36 -16.32 12.89
CA PRO A 227 45.94 -16.95 11.71
C PRO A 227 47.09 -17.88 12.12
N LYS A 228 47.12 -19.08 11.52
CA LYS A 228 48.16 -20.06 11.73
C LYS A 228 49.11 -20.07 10.54
N MET A 229 50.40 -20.18 10.82
CA MET A 229 51.43 -20.27 9.80
C MET A 229 51.75 -21.73 9.46
N ARG A 230 52.05 -21.97 8.19
CA ARG A 230 52.71 -23.18 7.71
C ARG A 230 54.13 -22.84 7.28
N SER A 231 55.07 -23.71 7.65
CA SER A 231 56.48 -23.56 7.29
C SER A 231 56.69 -23.71 5.78
N ILE A 232 57.72 -23.05 5.27
CA ILE A 232 58.08 -22.96 3.85
C ILE A 232 59.50 -23.47 3.63
N GLY A 233 59.78 -24.01 2.43
CA GLY A 233 61.13 -24.43 2.05
C GLY A 233 62.17 -23.29 2.11
N SER A 234 63.42 -23.61 2.47
CA SER A 234 64.47 -22.60 2.72
C SER A 234 64.81 -21.69 1.52
N SER A 235 64.60 -22.14 0.29
CA SER A 235 64.76 -21.32 -0.93
C SER A 235 63.67 -20.26 -1.09
N GLU A 236 62.45 -20.59 -0.65
CA GLU A 236 61.25 -19.75 -0.77
C GLU A 236 61.21 -18.67 0.33
N VAL A 237 61.71 -18.99 1.52
CA VAL A 237 61.90 -18.03 2.63
C VAL A 237 62.71 -16.80 2.19
N LYS A 238 63.84 -17.02 1.49
CA LYS A 238 64.69 -15.91 1.00
C LYS A 238 63.97 -15.03 -0.02
N ALA A 239 63.13 -15.63 -0.87
CA ALA A 239 62.38 -14.89 -1.88
C ALA A 239 61.32 -13.97 -1.24
N ILE A 240 60.61 -14.49 -0.23
CA ILE A 240 59.62 -13.72 0.53
C ILE A 240 60.30 -12.61 1.36
N GLN A 241 61.44 -12.88 2.00
CA GLN A 241 62.23 -11.87 2.71
C GLN A 241 62.68 -10.73 1.79
N ASN A 242 63.21 -11.06 0.60
CA ASN A 242 63.64 -10.07 -0.39
C ASN A 242 62.48 -9.21 -0.89
N LEU A 243 61.32 -9.82 -1.18
CA LEU A 243 60.11 -9.08 -1.55
C LEU A 243 59.69 -8.11 -0.44
N SER A 244 59.79 -8.57 0.81
CA SER A 244 59.45 -7.78 1.99
C SER A 244 60.28 -6.49 2.13
N GLU A 245 61.50 -6.47 1.60
CA GLU A 245 62.43 -5.34 1.70
C GLU A 245 62.40 -4.46 0.46
N THR A 246 62.30 -5.06 -0.72
CA THR A 246 62.43 -4.37 -2.01
C THR A 246 61.08 -4.03 -2.66
N GLY A 247 60.00 -4.68 -2.23
CA GLY A 247 58.68 -4.57 -2.85
C GLY A 247 58.56 -5.25 -4.21
N ILE A 248 59.63 -5.87 -4.73
CA ILE A 248 59.66 -6.52 -6.04
C ILE A 248 60.36 -7.88 -5.89
N GLY A 249 59.72 -8.96 -6.30
CA GLY A 249 60.30 -10.30 -6.17
C GLY A 249 59.44 -11.39 -6.78
N LEU A 250 60.06 -12.55 -6.96
CA LEU A 250 59.35 -13.77 -7.33
C LEU A 250 58.77 -14.39 -6.06
N LEU A 251 57.45 -14.62 -6.05
CA LEU A 251 56.78 -15.32 -4.96
C LEU A 251 56.58 -16.79 -5.32
N PRO A 252 56.79 -17.70 -4.36
CA PRO A 252 56.31 -19.07 -4.51
C PRO A 252 54.79 -19.02 -4.54
N VAL A 253 54.16 -19.59 -5.57
CA VAL A 253 52.70 -19.66 -5.71
C VAL A 253 52.29 -21.12 -5.68
N ASP A 254 51.43 -21.49 -4.73
CA ASP A 254 50.74 -22.77 -4.75
C ASP A 254 49.33 -22.57 -5.32
N PRO A 255 49.08 -22.98 -6.58
CA PRO A 255 47.76 -22.84 -7.20
C PRO A 255 46.70 -23.75 -6.55
N THR A 256 47.10 -24.70 -5.71
CA THR A 256 46.20 -25.59 -4.98
C THR A 256 45.84 -25.07 -3.59
N LEU A 257 46.30 -23.87 -3.22
CA LEU A 257 46.01 -23.23 -1.93
C LEU A 257 46.30 -24.14 -0.72
N GLY A 258 47.34 -24.98 -0.80
CA GLY A 258 47.75 -25.86 0.28
C GLY A 258 47.22 -27.29 0.20
N ASP A 259 46.34 -27.63 -0.75
CA ASP A 259 45.82 -29.00 -0.93
C ASP A 259 46.92 -29.97 -1.38
N ALA A 260 47.80 -29.55 -2.29
CA ALA A 260 48.93 -30.38 -2.72
C ALA A 260 49.91 -30.66 -1.59
N VAL A 261 50.14 -29.67 -0.73
CA VAL A 261 51.01 -29.80 0.45
C VAL A 261 50.36 -30.70 1.50
N ALA A 262 49.07 -30.52 1.79
CA ALA A 262 48.33 -31.38 2.70
C ALA A 262 48.32 -32.85 2.21
N PHE A 263 48.15 -33.06 0.90
CA PHE A 263 48.24 -34.39 0.31
C PHE A 263 49.65 -34.99 0.41
N ALA A 264 50.70 -34.19 0.24
CA ALA A 264 52.08 -34.64 0.41
C ALA A 264 52.40 -35.02 1.87
N GLU A 265 51.87 -34.29 2.85
CA GLU A 265 51.99 -34.61 4.28
C GLU A 265 51.27 -35.91 4.66
N THR A 266 50.16 -36.25 3.97
CA THR A 266 49.45 -37.53 4.15
C THR A 266 50.06 -38.72 3.41
N LYS A 267 51.03 -38.50 2.52
CA LYS A 267 51.70 -39.61 1.83
C LYS A 267 52.68 -40.29 2.78
N GLU A 268 52.23 -41.40 3.35
CA GLU A 268 53.11 -42.33 4.05
C GLU A 268 54.20 -42.80 3.07
N SER A 269 55.45 -42.71 3.52
CA SER A 269 56.57 -43.24 2.77
C SER A 269 56.52 -44.76 2.83
N TRP A 270 56.91 -45.45 1.74
CA TRP A 270 56.96 -46.93 1.71
C TRP A 270 57.75 -47.55 2.89
N GLN A 271 58.61 -46.76 3.55
CA GLN A 271 59.39 -47.17 4.73
C GLN A 271 58.55 -47.21 6.02
N GLU A 272 57.49 -46.41 6.14
CA GLU A 272 56.58 -46.39 7.30
C GLU A 272 55.67 -47.62 7.35
N HIS A 273 55.37 -48.23 6.19
CA HIS A 273 54.59 -49.47 6.11
C HIS A 273 55.35 -50.76 6.49
N PHE A 274 56.69 -50.72 6.58
CA PHE A 274 57.53 -51.89 6.88
C PHE A 274 58.06 -51.93 8.32
N LYS A 275 57.46 -51.17 9.24
CA LYS A 275 57.78 -51.19 10.67
C LYS A 275 56.71 -51.89 11.49
#